data_AF-A0A669D783-F1
#
_entry.id   AF-A0A669D783-F1
#
_cell.length_a   1.000
_cell.length_b   1.000
_cell.length_c   1.000
_cell.angle_alpha   90.00
_cell.angle_beta   90.00
_cell.angle_gamma   90.00
#
_symmetry.space_group_name_H-M   'P 1'
#
loop_
_entity.id
_entity.type
_entity.pdbx_description
1 polymer ?
#
loop_
_entity_poly.entity_id
_entity_poly.type
_entity_poly.pdbx_seq_one_letter_code
_entity_poly.pdbx_strand_id
1 'polypeptide(L)'
;PLFTCCSVCVASNLLPKERPPPPHKPKMYISKYREAVVFENKYNKHAHRTMGPGTVEAPSHREMCPQKPKSEKPEGTCRKKVPLKPQPAFADTIKGDKQLLEKSGLVPFYVKKPDYGSVPGYLRRQNAEKERAKREYDAWPLPEEEKQKILQGLKRRFHDLHFEYQSFPFGLSPLQYRKNNYKKFLEEAMSEVEKDIALFEEHEYIYVGRKGTSEQDQKI
;
A
#
# COMPACT_ATOMS: atom_id res chain seq x y z
N PRO A 1 41.25 0.43 -49.73
CA PRO A 1 40.38 -0.14 -48.67
C PRO A 1 39.47 0.95 -48.07
N LEU A 2 38.20 0.88 -48.44
CA LEU A 2 37.18 1.92 -48.23
C LEU A 2 36.67 1.89 -46.79
N PHE A 3 36.92 2.95 -46.03
CA PHE A 3 36.18 3.28 -44.80
C PHE A 3 35.02 4.20 -45.17
N THR A 4 33.86 3.63 -45.47
CA THR A 4 32.60 4.40 -45.51
C THR A 4 32.01 4.41 -44.10
N CYS A 5 32.38 5.42 -43.31
CA CYS A 5 31.65 5.77 -42.09
C CYS A 5 30.33 6.43 -42.51
N CYS A 6 29.23 5.71 -42.36
CA CYS A 6 27.88 6.18 -42.66
C CYS A 6 27.52 7.32 -41.70
N SER A 7 27.41 8.54 -42.20
CA SER A 7 27.11 9.76 -41.42
C SER A 7 25.63 9.89 -41.00
N VAL A 8 24.84 8.80 -40.98
CA VAL A 8 23.38 8.87 -40.81
C VAL A 8 22.90 8.62 -39.37
N CYS A 9 23.78 8.28 -38.43
CA CYS A 9 23.36 7.97 -37.04
C CYS A 9 23.23 9.17 -36.08
N VAL A 10 23.50 10.42 -36.50
CA VAL A 10 23.46 11.57 -35.58
C VAL A 10 22.08 12.26 -35.48
N ALA A 11 21.14 11.93 -36.37
CA ALA A 11 19.86 12.64 -36.43
C ALA A 11 18.85 12.25 -35.33
N SER A 12 18.97 11.05 -34.74
CA SER A 12 17.98 10.53 -33.78
C SER A 12 18.12 11.07 -32.34
N ASN A 13 19.18 11.83 -32.05
CA ASN A 13 19.41 12.47 -30.74
C ASN A 13 19.07 13.97 -30.71
N LEU A 14 18.60 14.54 -31.82
CA LEU A 14 18.27 15.98 -31.93
C LEU A 14 16.79 16.30 -31.65
N LEU A 15 15.92 15.29 -31.51
CA LEU A 15 14.53 15.51 -31.11
C LEU A 15 14.43 15.57 -29.58
N PRO A 16 13.93 16.68 -29.00
CA PRO A 16 13.61 16.74 -27.59
C PRO A 16 12.61 15.63 -27.27
N LYS A 17 12.99 14.69 -26.41
CA LYS A 17 12.06 13.67 -25.92
C LYS A 17 10.90 14.37 -25.20
N GLU A 18 9.66 14.05 -25.57
CA GLU A 18 8.49 14.53 -24.86
C GLU A 18 8.61 14.09 -23.39
N ARG A 19 8.70 15.07 -22.49
CA ARG A 19 8.71 14.80 -21.05
C ARG A 19 7.29 14.40 -20.65
N PRO A 20 7.13 13.36 -19.82
CA PRO A 20 5.82 12.97 -19.33
C PRO A 20 5.14 14.19 -18.67
N PRO A 21 3.81 14.34 -18.82
CA PRO A 21 3.10 15.46 -18.23
C PRO A 21 3.36 15.49 -16.72
N PRO A 22 3.58 16.68 -16.14
CA PRO A 22 3.84 16.79 -14.71
C PRO A 22 2.66 16.19 -13.92
N PRO A 23 2.93 15.56 -12.75
CA PRO A 23 1.88 14.97 -11.95
C PRO A 23 0.79 16.01 -11.62
N HIS A 24 -0.47 15.57 -11.60
CA HIS A 24 -1.60 16.44 -11.28
C HIS A 24 -1.37 17.07 -9.91
N LYS A 25 -1.43 18.41 -9.85
CA LYS A 25 -1.18 19.16 -8.63
C LYS A 25 -2.12 18.66 -7.52
N PRO A 26 -1.62 18.43 -6.29
CA PRO A 26 -2.48 18.00 -5.20
C PRO A 26 -3.56 19.06 -4.95
N LYS A 27 -4.73 18.62 -4.45
CA LYS A 27 -5.79 19.55 -4.05
C LYS A 27 -5.22 20.54 -3.03
N MET A 28 -5.54 21.82 -3.22
CA MET A 28 -5.09 22.89 -2.34
C MET A 28 -5.55 22.62 -0.90
N TYR A 29 -4.68 22.90 0.07
CA TYR A 29 -4.98 22.69 1.48
C TYR A 29 -6.21 23.48 1.90
N ILE A 30 -7.14 22.81 2.58
CA ILE A 30 -8.32 23.40 3.18
C ILE A 30 -8.20 23.29 4.71
N SER A 31 -8.38 24.42 5.39
CA SER A 31 -8.35 24.47 6.86
C SER A 31 -9.39 23.55 7.49
N LYS A 32 -8.97 22.83 8.53
CA LYS A 32 -9.84 21.98 9.37
C LYS A 32 -11.01 22.75 10.01
N TYR A 33 -10.88 24.07 10.13
CA TYR A 33 -11.88 24.96 10.74
C TYR A 33 -12.84 25.60 9.73
N ARG A 34 -12.72 25.26 8.44
CA ARG A 34 -13.54 25.86 7.38
C ARG A 34 -15.05 25.71 7.64
N GLU A 35 -15.48 24.55 8.13
CA GLU A 35 -16.90 24.29 8.42
C GLU A 35 -17.43 25.13 9.57
N ALA A 36 -16.64 25.25 10.66
CA ALA A 36 -16.98 26.08 11.81
C ALA A 36 -17.14 27.56 11.43
N VAL A 37 -16.19 28.11 10.67
CA VAL A 37 -16.24 29.52 10.20
C VAL A 37 -17.42 29.76 9.27
N VAL A 38 -17.78 28.80 8.42
CA VAL A 38 -18.98 28.90 7.57
C VAL A 38 -20.26 28.88 8.41
N PHE A 39 -20.31 28.03 9.44
CA PHE A 39 -21.46 27.94 10.34
C PHE A 39 -21.66 29.24 11.14
N GLU A 40 -20.59 29.78 11.74
CA GLU A 40 -20.62 31.04 12.47
C GLU A 40 -21.08 32.21 11.59
N ASN A 41 -20.56 32.29 10.36
CA ASN A 41 -20.95 33.30 9.40
C ASN A 41 -22.41 33.16 8.93
N LYS A 42 -22.98 31.95 8.91
CA LYS A 42 -24.39 31.75 8.56
C LYS A 42 -25.30 32.14 9.73
N TYR A 43 -24.98 31.68 10.93
CA TYR A 43 -25.81 31.91 12.11
C TYR A 43 -25.87 33.40 12.50
N ASN A 44 -24.77 34.13 12.28
CA ASN A 44 -24.67 35.54 12.63
C ASN A 44 -25.31 36.51 11.63
N LYS A 45 -25.87 36.03 10.51
CA LYS A 45 -26.53 36.85 9.48
C LYS A 45 -28.04 36.90 9.73
N HIS A 46 -28.50 37.93 10.43
CA HIS A 46 -29.92 38.29 10.49
C HIS A 46 -30.15 39.56 9.65
N ALA A 47 -31.20 39.56 8.82
CA ALA A 47 -31.43 40.59 7.80
C ALA A 47 -31.53 42.04 8.34
N HIS A 48 -31.84 42.21 9.63
CA HIS A 48 -32.03 43.51 10.28
C HIS A 48 -31.16 43.69 11.55
N ARG A 49 -30.05 42.93 11.68
CA ARG A 49 -29.23 42.91 12.91
C ARG A 49 -28.56 44.24 13.26
N THR A 50 -28.15 45.02 12.25
CA THR A 50 -27.32 46.22 12.46
C THR A 50 -28.14 47.51 12.39
N MET A 51 -29.13 47.60 11.49
CA MET A 51 -29.86 48.84 11.23
C MET A 51 -31.39 48.72 11.36
N GLY A 52 -31.93 47.57 11.81
CA GLY A 52 -33.38 47.35 11.89
C GLY A 52 -34.05 47.29 10.51
N PRO A 53 -35.37 47.04 10.45
CA PRO A 53 -36.15 47.18 9.22
C PRO A 53 -36.26 48.67 8.83
N GLY A 54 -35.97 49.00 7.56
CA GLY A 54 -35.91 50.38 7.07
C GLY A 54 -37.26 51.10 6.98
N THR A 55 -38.37 50.36 6.92
CA THR A 55 -39.73 50.88 7.04
C THR A 55 -40.43 50.19 8.20
N VAL A 56 -40.88 50.98 9.17
CA VAL A 56 -41.77 50.51 10.24
C VAL A 56 -43.18 50.56 9.68
N GLU A 57 -43.63 49.47 9.05
CA GLU A 57 -45.04 49.32 8.69
C GLU A 57 -45.85 49.29 10.00
N ALA A 58 -46.82 50.20 10.12
CA ALA A 58 -47.69 50.23 11.29
C ALA A 58 -48.43 48.89 11.39
N PRO A 59 -48.42 48.23 12.56
CA PRO A 59 -49.03 46.91 12.71
C PRO A 59 -50.49 46.95 12.26
N SER A 60 -50.85 46.01 11.39
CA SER A 60 -52.21 45.87 10.91
C SER A 60 -53.14 45.59 12.09
N HIS A 61 -54.38 46.08 12.09
CA HIS A 61 -55.35 45.85 13.17
C HIS A 61 -55.51 44.35 13.55
N ARG A 62 -55.23 43.42 12.64
CA ARG A 62 -55.20 41.96 12.90
C ARG A 62 -54.04 41.49 13.78
N GLU A 63 -52.95 42.24 13.83
CA GLU A 63 -51.74 41.97 14.63
C GLU A 63 -51.85 42.54 16.05
N MET A 64 -52.69 43.56 16.24
CA MET A 64 -53.02 44.13 17.56
C MET A 64 -54.03 43.29 18.36
N CYS A 65 -54.74 42.36 17.72
CA CYS A 65 -55.52 41.38 18.45
C CYS A 65 -54.58 40.28 19.00
N PRO A 66 -54.63 39.92 20.30
CA PRO A 66 -53.90 38.78 20.81
C PRO A 66 -54.39 37.51 20.12
N GLN A 67 -53.67 37.08 19.09
CA GLN A 67 -53.86 35.76 18.53
C GLN A 67 -53.33 34.77 19.58
N LYS A 68 -54.16 33.78 19.94
CA LYS A 68 -53.65 32.63 20.68
C LYS A 68 -52.42 32.12 19.94
N PRO A 69 -51.30 31.80 20.62
CA PRO A 69 -50.16 31.22 19.94
C PRO A 69 -50.69 30.04 19.12
N LYS A 70 -50.35 30.00 17.81
CA LYS A 70 -50.61 28.82 17.00
C LYS A 70 -49.93 27.68 17.72
N SER A 71 -50.71 26.92 18.48
CA SER A 71 -50.27 25.64 18.99
C SER A 71 -50.00 24.82 17.75
N GLU A 72 -48.74 24.49 17.52
CA GLU A 72 -48.38 23.36 16.69
C GLU A 72 -49.15 22.18 17.30
N LYS A 73 -50.20 21.73 16.60
CA LYS A 73 -50.88 20.50 16.98
C LYS A 73 -49.81 19.42 16.94
N PRO A 74 -49.49 18.71 18.04
CA PRO A 74 -48.73 17.48 17.88
C PRO A 74 -49.62 16.57 17.03
N GLU A 75 -49.11 16.16 15.86
CA GLU A 75 -49.73 15.12 15.06
C GLU A 75 -49.72 13.85 15.91
N GLY A 76 -50.82 13.66 16.64
CA GLY A 76 -51.06 12.52 17.51
C GLY A 76 -51.27 11.27 16.68
N THR A 77 -50.20 10.69 16.17
CA THR A 77 -50.19 9.25 15.97
C THR A 77 -50.17 8.63 17.37
N CYS A 78 -51.33 8.17 17.85
CA CYS A 78 -51.38 7.25 18.99
C CYS A 78 -50.69 5.95 18.58
N ARG A 79 -49.36 5.94 18.60
CA ARG A 79 -48.57 4.72 18.52
C ARG A 79 -48.93 3.92 19.77
N LYS A 80 -49.70 2.84 19.59
CA LYS A 80 -49.91 1.83 20.64
C LYS A 80 -48.54 1.46 21.18
N LYS A 81 -48.24 1.83 22.42
CA LYS A 81 -47.00 1.43 23.09
C LYS A 81 -47.07 -0.08 23.25
N VAL A 82 -46.36 -0.80 22.38
CA VAL A 82 -46.17 -2.25 22.54
C VAL A 82 -45.51 -2.44 23.90
N PRO A 83 -45.98 -3.34 24.77
CA PRO A 83 -45.34 -3.56 26.06
C PRO A 83 -43.90 -4.03 25.83
N LEU A 84 -42.93 -3.23 26.25
CA LEU A 84 -41.53 -3.65 26.29
C LEU A 84 -41.39 -4.70 27.39
N LYS A 85 -40.67 -5.77 27.11
CA LYS A 85 -40.27 -6.73 28.14
C LYS A 85 -39.46 -5.96 29.21
N PRO A 86 -39.72 -6.18 30.51
CA PRO A 86 -38.95 -5.52 31.56
C PRO A 86 -37.48 -5.92 31.45
N GLN A 87 -36.58 -4.96 31.65
CA GLN A 87 -35.15 -5.26 31.68
C GLN A 87 -34.86 -6.25 32.82
N PRO A 88 -34.05 -7.30 32.58
CA PRO A 88 -33.71 -8.27 33.61
C PRO A 88 -32.91 -7.56 34.72
N ALA A 89 -33.47 -7.53 35.92
CA ALA A 89 -32.86 -6.89 37.08
C ALA A 89 -32.95 -7.83 38.28
N PHE A 90 -31.97 -7.73 39.17
CA PHE A 90 -31.94 -8.47 40.43
C PHE A 90 -32.10 -7.48 41.60
N ALA A 91 -32.72 -7.96 42.69
CA ALA A 91 -32.93 -7.19 43.91
C ALA A 91 -32.79 -8.12 45.11
N ASP A 92 -32.01 -7.71 46.11
CA ASP A 92 -31.74 -8.50 47.32
C ASP A 92 -32.95 -8.55 48.27
N THR A 93 -33.79 -7.51 48.25
CA THR A 93 -34.98 -7.40 49.10
C THR A 93 -36.23 -7.12 48.28
N ILE A 94 -37.40 -7.54 48.80
CA ILE A 94 -38.69 -7.51 48.10
C ILE A 94 -39.07 -6.08 47.62
N LYS A 95 -38.63 -5.03 48.31
CA LYS A 95 -38.87 -3.62 47.97
C LYS A 95 -37.59 -2.80 47.78
N GLY A 96 -36.44 -3.46 47.62
CA GLY A 96 -35.14 -2.79 47.49
C GLY A 96 -34.88 -2.23 46.10
N ASP A 97 -33.74 -1.54 45.99
CA ASP A 97 -33.25 -1.01 44.73
C ASP A 97 -32.91 -2.15 43.76
N LYS A 98 -33.36 -2.01 42.51
CA LYS A 98 -33.15 -3.01 41.47
C LYS A 98 -31.87 -2.68 40.71
N GLN A 99 -30.94 -3.63 40.68
CA GLN A 99 -29.71 -3.53 39.89
C GLN A 99 -29.86 -4.29 38.57
N LEU A 100 -29.43 -3.67 37.46
CA LEU A 100 -29.51 -4.27 36.13
C LEU A 100 -28.57 -5.47 36.01
N LEU A 101 -29.11 -6.63 35.59
CA LEU A 101 -28.40 -7.91 35.59
C LEU A 101 -27.25 -7.97 34.56
N GLU A 102 -27.33 -7.21 33.47
CA GLU A 102 -26.33 -7.22 32.39
C GLU A 102 -24.96 -6.66 32.82
N LYS A 103 -24.93 -5.72 33.78
CA LYS A 103 -23.71 -5.01 34.20
C LYS A 103 -23.13 -5.50 35.53
N SER A 104 -23.85 -6.34 36.26
CA SER A 104 -23.45 -6.81 37.60
C SER A 104 -22.42 -7.94 37.57
N GLY A 105 -22.01 -8.42 36.39
CA GLY A 105 -21.06 -9.53 36.24
C GLY A 105 -21.62 -10.92 36.54
N LEU A 106 -22.88 -11.02 36.98
CA LEU A 106 -23.57 -12.29 37.27
C LEU A 106 -24.00 -13.04 36.00
N VAL A 107 -24.12 -12.35 34.87
CA VAL A 107 -24.49 -12.94 33.58
C VAL A 107 -23.36 -12.71 32.57
N PRO A 108 -22.95 -13.76 31.81
CA PRO A 108 -21.98 -13.61 30.73
C PRO A 108 -22.45 -12.59 29.68
N PHE A 109 -21.87 -11.39 29.72
CA PHE A 109 -22.25 -10.26 28.86
C PHE A 109 -21.69 -10.40 27.44
N TYR A 110 -20.46 -10.91 27.31
CA TYR A 110 -19.72 -10.91 26.05
C TYR A 110 -19.97 -12.13 25.15
N VAL A 111 -20.60 -13.18 25.68
CA VAL A 111 -20.88 -14.43 24.94
C VAL A 111 -21.95 -14.22 23.87
N LYS A 112 -22.93 -13.35 24.13
CA LYS A 112 -24.05 -13.07 23.22
C LYS A 112 -23.77 -11.95 22.21
N LYS A 113 -22.51 -11.53 22.07
CA LYS A 113 -22.14 -10.55 21.05
C LYS A 113 -22.37 -11.16 19.66
N PRO A 114 -22.93 -10.40 18.69
CA PRO A 114 -23.16 -10.91 17.34
C PRO A 114 -21.84 -11.24 16.63
N ASP A 115 -20.76 -10.53 16.98
CA ASP A 115 -19.43 -10.74 16.41
C ASP A 115 -18.59 -11.78 17.17
N TYR A 116 -19.19 -12.51 18.12
CA TYR A 116 -18.47 -13.54 18.87
C TYR A 116 -18.04 -14.67 17.94
N GLY A 117 -16.75 -15.03 17.98
CA GLY A 117 -16.15 -16.01 17.06
C GLY A 117 -15.86 -15.47 15.65
N SER A 118 -16.30 -14.25 15.31
CA SER A 118 -15.94 -13.60 14.05
C SER A 118 -14.53 -13.00 14.13
N VAL A 119 -13.70 -13.22 13.11
CA VAL A 119 -12.35 -12.64 13.03
C VAL A 119 -12.46 -11.12 12.89
N PRO A 120 -11.92 -10.35 13.86
CA PRO A 120 -11.88 -8.89 13.78
C PRO A 120 -11.27 -8.36 12.48
N GLY A 121 -11.82 -7.25 11.97
CA GLY A 121 -11.43 -6.69 10.67
C GLY A 121 -9.93 -6.32 10.56
N TYR A 122 -9.28 -5.95 11.66
CA TYR A 122 -7.85 -5.63 11.66
C TYR A 122 -6.96 -6.86 11.40
N LEU A 123 -7.35 -8.05 11.90
CA LEU A 123 -6.62 -9.29 11.64
C LEU A 123 -6.72 -9.69 10.17
N ARG A 124 -7.88 -9.47 9.54
CA ARG A 124 -8.05 -9.69 8.10
C ARG A 124 -7.12 -8.78 7.29
N ARG A 125 -6.97 -7.52 7.70
CA ARG A 125 -6.04 -6.56 7.06
C ARG A 125 -4.59 -7.02 7.21
N GLN A 126 -4.16 -7.36 8.43
CA GLN A 126 -2.80 -7.84 8.65
C GLN A 126 -2.49 -9.15 7.90
N ASN A 127 -3.42 -10.10 7.88
CA ASN A 127 -3.22 -11.35 7.14
C ASN A 127 -3.15 -11.08 5.63
N ALA A 128 -3.98 -10.18 5.11
CA ALA A 128 -3.91 -9.78 3.70
C ALA A 128 -2.60 -9.06 3.35
N GLU A 129 -2.08 -8.21 4.24
CA GLU A 129 -0.77 -7.55 4.07
C GLU A 129 0.38 -8.55 4.12
N LYS A 130 0.37 -9.48 5.09
CA LYS A 130 1.35 -10.56 5.18
C LYS A 130 1.37 -11.44 3.93
N GLU A 131 0.20 -11.82 3.42
CA GLU A 131 0.09 -12.61 2.19
C GLU A 131 0.57 -11.85 0.95
N ARG A 132 0.33 -10.54 0.87
CA ARG A 132 0.87 -9.69 -0.20
C ARG A 132 2.38 -9.57 -0.13
N ALA A 133 2.92 -9.28 1.05
CA ALA A 133 4.35 -9.20 1.28
C ALA A 133 5.03 -10.55 0.99
N LYS A 134 4.39 -11.67 1.37
CA LYS A 134 4.86 -13.02 1.04
C LYS A 134 4.91 -13.23 -0.47
N ARG A 135 3.83 -12.92 -1.21
CA ARG A 135 3.81 -13.04 -2.68
C ARG A 135 4.81 -12.14 -3.39
N GLU A 136 5.07 -10.97 -2.84
CA GLU A 136 6.06 -10.02 -3.38
C GLU A 136 7.49 -10.48 -3.10
N TYR A 137 7.73 -11.11 -1.96
CA TYR A 137 9.03 -11.66 -1.57
C TYR A 137 9.32 -13.04 -2.15
N ASP A 138 8.29 -13.87 -2.34
CA ASP A 138 8.37 -15.25 -2.81
C ASP A 138 9.08 -15.25 -4.17
N ALA A 139 10.39 -15.48 -4.10
CA ALA A 139 11.24 -15.65 -5.25
C ALA A 139 10.80 -16.93 -5.96
N TRP A 140 10.74 -16.87 -7.28
CA TRP A 140 10.35 -18.02 -8.07
C TRP A 140 11.59 -18.92 -8.24
N PRO A 141 11.45 -20.24 -8.08
CA PRO A 141 12.54 -21.15 -8.39
C PRO A 141 12.86 -21.01 -9.87
N LEU A 142 14.15 -20.86 -10.19
CA LEU A 142 14.63 -20.80 -11.57
C LEU A 142 14.27 -22.13 -12.27
N PRO A 143 13.64 -22.11 -13.45
CA PRO A 143 13.31 -23.34 -14.16
C PRO A 143 14.59 -24.10 -14.51
N GLU A 144 14.50 -25.44 -14.46
CA GLU A 144 15.65 -26.33 -14.62
C GLU A 144 16.32 -26.18 -16.00
N GLU A 145 15.55 -25.86 -17.03
CA GLU A 145 16.08 -25.60 -18.38
C GLU A 145 17.04 -24.40 -18.41
N GLU A 146 16.69 -23.31 -17.73
CA GLU A 146 17.53 -22.12 -17.62
C GLU A 146 18.76 -22.41 -16.77
N LYS A 147 18.58 -23.16 -15.68
CA LYS A 147 19.69 -23.64 -14.84
C LYS A 147 20.71 -24.45 -15.64
N GLN A 148 20.25 -25.43 -16.43
CA GLN A 148 21.10 -26.26 -17.27
C GLN A 148 21.80 -25.44 -18.36
N LYS A 149 21.11 -24.49 -18.97
CA LYS A 149 21.70 -23.58 -19.97
C LYS A 149 22.84 -22.76 -19.37
N ILE A 150 22.66 -22.23 -18.15
CA ILE A 150 23.69 -21.49 -17.43
C ILE A 150 24.87 -22.40 -17.09
N LEU A 151 24.59 -23.60 -16.55
CA LEU A 151 25.62 -24.58 -16.21
C LEU A 151 26.46 -25.00 -17.41
N GLN A 152 25.83 -25.21 -18.57
CA GLN A 152 26.54 -25.46 -19.83
C GLN A 152 27.42 -24.27 -20.23
N GLY A 153 26.93 -23.04 -20.06
CA GLY A 153 27.70 -21.82 -20.30
C GLY A 153 28.93 -21.71 -19.40
N LEU A 154 28.78 -21.98 -18.11
CA LEU A 154 29.88 -22.01 -17.14
C LEU A 154 30.92 -23.07 -17.50
N LYS A 155 30.48 -24.29 -17.88
CA LYS A 155 31.37 -25.38 -18.31
C LYS A 155 32.16 -25.02 -19.58
N ARG A 156 31.55 -24.33 -20.54
CA ARG A 156 32.25 -23.80 -21.73
C ARG A 156 33.30 -22.78 -21.34
N ARG A 157 32.93 -21.78 -20.53
CA ARG A 157 33.86 -20.74 -20.06
C ARG A 157 35.03 -21.33 -19.27
N PHE A 158 34.77 -22.33 -18.42
CA PHE A 158 35.81 -23.05 -17.70
C PHE A 158 36.78 -23.73 -18.68
N HIS A 159 36.26 -24.44 -19.68
CA HIS A 159 37.08 -25.08 -20.70
C HIS A 159 37.97 -24.08 -21.45
N ASP A 160 37.43 -22.91 -21.82
CA ASP A 160 38.19 -21.88 -22.53
C ASP A 160 39.33 -21.30 -21.65
N LEU A 161 39.03 -20.95 -20.39
CA LEU A 161 40.03 -20.48 -19.44
C LEU A 161 41.10 -21.54 -19.15
N HIS A 162 40.66 -22.79 -19.02
CA HIS A 162 41.56 -23.90 -18.76
C HIS A 162 42.46 -24.19 -19.97
N PHE A 163 41.93 -24.08 -21.19
CA PHE A 163 42.71 -24.21 -22.41
C PHE A 163 43.77 -23.10 -22.53
N GLU A 164 43.41 -21.85 -22.25
CA GLU A 164 44.36 -20.74 -22.19
C GLU A 164 45.43 -20.99 -21.12
N TYR A 165 45.03 -21.44 -19.93
CA TYR A 165 45.95 -21.79 -18.85
C TYR A 165 46.93 -22.90 -19.25
N GLN A 166 46.44 -23.96 -19.90
CA GLN A 166 47.26 -25.07 -20.39
C GLN A 166 48.25 -24.65 -21.48
N SER A 167 47.93 -23.61 -22.27
CA SER A 167 48.80 -23.09 -23.30
C SER A 167 50.06 -22.37 -22.76
N PHE A 168 50.16 -22.15 -21.45
CA PHE A 168 51.35 -21.55 -20.84
C PHE A 168 52.57 -22.49 -20.90
N PRO A 169 53.77 -21.93 -21.11
CA PRO A 169 54.99 -22.72 -21.06
C PRO A 169 55.22 -23.29 -19.66
N PHE A 170 55.70 -24.53 -19.60
CA PHE A 170 55.95 -25.26 -18.35
C PHE A 170 56.91 -24.52 -17.40
N GLY A 171 57.97 -23.91 -17.94
CA GLY A 171 58.97 -23.16 -17.18
C GLY A 171 58.68 -21.67 -17.14
N LEU A 172 57.76 -21.23 -16.27
CA LEU A 172 57.61 -19.82 -15.94
C LEU A 172 58.50 -19.46 -14.74
N SER A 173 59.52 -18.64 -14.98
CA SER A 173 60.35 -18.12 -13.89
C SER A 173 59.65 -16.94 -13.19
N PRO A 174 59.82 -16.74 -11.87
CA PRO A 174 59.29 -15.58 -11.14
C PRO A 174 59.66 -14.21 -11.75
N LEU A 175 60.78 -14.16 -12.48
CA LEU A 175 61.26 -12.98 -13.22
C LEU A 175 60.34 -12.58 -14.40
N GLN A 176 59.53 -13.50 -14.92
CA GLN A 176 58.52 -13.22 -15.95
C GLN A 176 57.22 -12.71 -15.32
N TYR A 177 57.33 -11.64 -14.51
CA TYR A 177 56.25 -11.07 -13.69
C TYR A 177 54.92 -10.94 -14.42
N ARG A 178 54.90 -10.39 -15.64
CA ARG A 178 53.66 -10.22 -16.43
C ARG A 178 52.95 -11.55 -16.73
N LYS A 179 53.71 -12.58 -17.16
CA LYS A 179 53.13 -13.90 -17.48
C LYS A 179 52.65 -14.61 -16.22
N ASN A 180 53.39 -14.49 -15.12
CA ASN A 180 52.98 -15.07 -13.84
C ASN A 180 51.72 -14.43 -13.27
N ASN A 181 51.59 -13.11 -13.36
CA ASN A 181 50.38 -12.44 -12.88
C ASN A 181 49.16 -12.79 -13.73
N TYR A 182 49.34 -12.88 -15.05
CA TYR A 182 48.24 -13.30 -15.93
C TYR A 182 47.85 -14.77 -15.68
N LYS A 183 48.84 -15.65 -15.42
CA LYS A 183 48.58 -17.02 -14.97
C LYS A 183 47.78 -17.06 -13.66
N LYS A 184 48.17 -16.27 -12.66
CA LYS A 184 47.44 -16.17 -11.38
C LYS A 184 46.00 -15.68 -11.58
N PHE A 185 45.80 -14.69 -12.45
CA PHE A 185 44.47 -14.21 -12.81
C PHE A 185 43.61 -15.33 -13.42
N LEU A 186 44.17 -16.17 -14.29
CA LEU A 186 43.46 -17.33 -14.83
C LEU A 186 43.11 -18.36 -13.74
N GLU A 187 44.00 -18.60 -12.77
CA GLU A 187 43.74 -19.49 -11.63
C GLU A 187 42.60 -18.97 -10.74
N GLU A 188 42.61 -17.67 -10.43
CA GLU A 188 41.53 -17.01 -9.69
C GLU A 188 40.20 -17.10 -10.45
N ALA A 189 40.21 -16.79 -11.75
CA ALA A 189 39.02 -16.87 -12.60
C ALA A 189 38.49 -18.31 -12.74
N MET A 190 39.37 -19.32 -12.84
CA MET A 190 38.96 -20.73 -12.82
C MET A 190 38.31 -21.08 -11.47
N SER A 191 38.92 -20.67 -10.35
CA SER A 191 38.38 -20.90 -9.02
C SER A 191 37.01 -20.25 -8.80
N GLU A 192 36.77 -19.05 -9.37
CA GLU A 192 35.45 -18.42 -9.36
C GLU A 192 34.42 -19.26 -10.10
N VAL A 193 34.74 -19.72 -11.32
CA VAL A 193 33.82 -20.54 -12.11
C VAL A 193 33.55 -21.89 -11.44
N GLU A 194 34.55 -22.50 -10.79
CA GLU A 194 34.38 -23.73 -10.01
C GLU A 194 33.42 -23.53 -8.83
N LYS A 195 33.56 -22.42 -8.09
CA LYS A 195 32.63 -22.06 -7.01
C LYS A 195 31.21 -21.89 -7.54
N ASP A 196 31.06 -21.20 -8.67
CA ASP A 196 29.75 -21.02 -9.31
C ASP A 196 29.15 -22.37 -9.72
N ILE A 197 29.92 -23.24 -10.38
CA ILE A 197 29.46 -24.59 -10.77
C ILE A 197 29.04 -25.40 -9.54
N ALA A 198 29.84 -25.38 -8.47
CA ALA A 198 29.53 -26.08 -7.22
C ALA A 198 28.21 -25.59 -6.61
N LEU A 199 27.99 -24.27 -6.55
CA LEU A 199 26.72 -23.70 -6.05
C LEU A 199 25.51 -24.20 -6.86
N PHE A 200 25.65 -24.33 -8.17
CA PHE A 200 24.58 -24.80 -9.06
C PHE A 200 24.35 -26.32 -8.99
N GLU A 201 25.39 -27.12 -8.72
CA GLU A 201 25.31 -28.57 -8.60
C GLU A 201 24.85 -29.02 -7.20
N GLU A 202 25.24 -28.31 -6.15
CA GLU A 202 24.85 -28.59 -4.75
C GLU A 202 23.38 -28.26 -4.48
N HIS A 203 22.84 -27.21 -5.12
CA HIS A 203 21.47 -26.75 -4.89
C HIS A 203 20.53 -27.18 -6.01
N GLU A 204 19.50 -27.97 -5.67
CA GLU A 204 18.44 -28.37 -6.61
C GLU A 204 17.62 -27.16 -7.07
N TYR A 205 17.20 -26.29 -6.14
CA TYR A 205 16.39 -25.10 -6.41
C TYR A 205 17.17 -23.81 -6.11
N ILE A 206 17.32 -22.95 -7.11
CA ILE A 206 17.92 -21.62 -6.97
C ILE A 206 16.84 -20.56 -7.13
N TYR A 207 16.71 -19.70 -6.14
CA TYR A 207 15.71 -18.64 -6.13
C TYR A 207 16.32 -17.35 -6.66
N VAL A 208 15.77 -16.83 -7.76
CA VAL A 208 16.22 -15.56 -8.34
C VAL A 208 15.27 -14.45 -7.92
N GLY A 209 15.79 -13.49 -7.16
CA GLY A 209 15.04 -12.27 -6.85
C GLY A 209 14.89 -11.44 -8.13
N ARG A 210 13.64 -11.09 -8.52
CA ARG A 210 13.40 -10.12 -9.59
C ARG A 210 14.05 -8.80 -9.18
N LYS A 211 15.21 -8.48 -9.75
CA LYS A 211 15.65 -7.09 -9.86
C LYS A 211 14.67 -6.44 -10.84
N GLY A 212 13.88 -5.47 -10.38
CA GLY A 212 12.84 -4.83 -11.18
C GLY A 212 13.37 -4.36 -12.53
N THR A 213 13.12 -5.16 -13.57
CA THR A 213 13.31 -4.75 -14.95
C THR A 213 12.15 -3.83 -15.27
N SER A 214 12.46 -2.55 -15.49
CA SER A 214 11.50 -1.58 -16.01
C SER A 214 10.95 -2.09 -17.34
N GLU A 215 9.66 -2.42 -17.34
CA GLU A 215 8.76 -2.73 -18.45
C GLU A 215 9.23 -2.29 -19.85
N GLN A 216 10.07 -3.06 -20.55
CA GLN A 216 10.32 -2.86 -21.99
C GLN A 216 10.43 -4.15 -22.83
N ASP A 217 10.54 -5.33 -22.25
CA ASP A 217 10.84 -6.55 -23.03
C ASP A 217 9.62 -7.46 -23.34
N GLN A 218 8.40 -6.91 -23.34
CA GLN A 218 7.19 -7.65 -23.79
C GLN A 218 6.57 -6.99 -25.03
N LYS A 219 7.31 -6.98 -26.14
CA LYS A 219 6.71 -6.83 -27.48
C LYS A 219 7.61 -7.44 -28.55
N ILE A 220 7.47 -8.75 -28.74
CA ILE A 220 7.72 -9.44 -30.01
C ILE A 220 6.49 -10.31 -30.26
#